data_AF-A0A1Y1Q7N0-F1
#
_entry.id   AF-A0A1Y1Q7N0-F1
#
_cell.length_a   1.000
_cell.length_b   1.000
_cell.length_c   1.000
_cell.angle_alpha   90.00
_cell.angle_beta   90.00
_cell.angle_gamma   90.00
#
_symmetry.space_group_name_H-M   'P 1'
#
loop_
_entity.id
_entity.type
_entity.pdbx_description
1 polymer ?
#
loop_
_entity_poly.entity_id
_entity_poly.type
_entity_poly.pdbx_seq_one_letter_code
_entity_poly.pdbx_strand_id
1 'polypeptide(L)'
;MRFLLDFISRSDVERLNTYENHRKALQQQLLALRHKDFTVMALSSEHKRGVEDILSRYICRTERSQISEAYEDVFESSTVDCIEHFSADDIHVFKALDQLGQALGEVSQGRSTSQVMDFYKAAPWPLSFLAGYQFRKQLEQHRSELKQAIRHSEPAWLSRDEIQHYRLKLADTPHAKTRALVAKLFETRSEELLWVPPSLPHYPLEGSFKGQENFTKTLLFSSWVMVACLERPDFLRSRTPCIAVTQGIEPISPRQERPAQSPHSL
;
A
#
# COMPACT_ATOMS: atom_id res chain seq x y z
N MET A 1 -4.89 10.15 -38.81
CA MET A 1 -4.99 10.44 -37.35
C MET A 1 -6.39 10.89 -36.92
N ARG A 2 -7.12 11.70 -37.71
CA ARG A 2 -8.48 12.15 -37.36
C ARG A 2 -9.48 11.01 -37.13
N PHE A 3 -9.52 10.02 -38.02
CA PHE A 3 -10.38 8.84 -37.86
C PHE A 3 -10.09 8.03 -36.59
N LEU A 4 -8.82 7.95 -36.19
CA LEU A 4 -8.44 7.24 -34.96
C LEU A 4 -8.91 8.02 -33.72
N LEU A 5 -8.67 9.33 -33.69
CA LEU A 5 -9.12 10.17 -32.57
C LEU A 5 -10.64 10.22 -32.49
N ASP A 6 -11.34 10.23 -33.63
CA ASP A 6 -12.81 10.16 -33.70
C ASP A 6 -13.35 8.84 -33.14
N PHE A 7 -12.70 7.73 -33.46
CA PHE A 7 -13.04 6.43 -32.87
C PHE A 7 -12.80 6.40 -31.36
N ILE A 8 -11.62 6.85 -30.90
CA ILE A 8 -11.25 6.81 -29.48
C ILE A 8 -12.10 7.80 -28.66
N SER A 9 -12.46 8.96 -29.22
CA SER A 9 -13.30 9.96 -28.54
C SER A 9 -14.78 9.65 -28.57
N ARG A 10 -15.20 8.49 -29.11
CA ARG A 10 -16.61 8.12 -29.31
C ARG A 10 -17.39 9.18 -30.11
N SER A 11 -16.74 9.76 -31.12
CA SER A 11 -17.28 10.81 -31.99
C SER A 11 -17.66 12.11 -31.28
N ASP A 12 -16.91 12.51 -30.25
CA ASP A 12 -16.99 13.84 -29.63
C ASP A 12 -16.45 14.92 -30.58
N VAL A 13 -17.34 15.48 -31.40
CA VAL A 13 -17.01 16.44 -32.47
C VAL A 13 -16.45 17.75 -31.92
N GLU A 14 -16.94 18.20 -30.77
CA GLU A 14 -16.52 19.46 -30.16
C GLU A 14 -15.05 19.40 -29.74
N ARG A 15 -14.66 18.33 -29.02
CA ARG A 15 -13.27 18.13 -28.62
C ARG A 15 -12.33 17.95 -29.80
N LEU A 16 -12.75 17.24 -30.85
CA LEU A 16 -11.94 17.05 -32.05
C LEU A 16 -11.67 18.38 -32.76
N ASN A 17 -12.65 19.28 -32.82
CA ASN A 17 -12.48 20.60 -33.40
C ASN A 17 -11.52 21.46 -32.57
N THR A 18 -11.67 21.45 -31.25
CA THR A 18 -10.77 22.17 -30.32
C THR A 18 -9.34 21.65 -30.45
N TYR A 19 -9.15 20.33 -30.53
CA TYR A 19 -7.86 19.71 -30.81
C TYR A 19 -7.27 20.17 -32.15
N GLU A 20 -8.06 20.13 -33.24
CA GLU A 20 -7.57 20.55 -34.55
C GLU A 20 -7.13 22.03 -34.56
N ASN A 21 -7.86 22.89 -33.85
CA ASN A 21 -7.54 24.32 -33.75
C ASN A 21 -6.21 24.53 -33.03
N HIS A 22 -6.04 23.95 -31.83
CA HIS A 22 -4.78 24.04 -31.09
C HIS A 22 -3.62 23.40 -31.85
N ARG A 23 -3.84 22.26 -32.52
CA ARG A 23 -2.81 21.59 -33.33
C ARG A 23 -2.36 22.43 -34.51
N LYS A 24 -3.29 23.06 -35.24
CA LYS A 24 -2.97 23.94 -36.38
C LYS A 24 -2.18 25.17 -35.91
N ALA A 25 -2.62 25.81 -34.81
CA ALA A 25 -1.95 26.97 -34.25
C ALA A 25 -0.54 26.63 -33.71
N LEU A 26 -0.39 25.49 -33.02
CA LEU A 26 0.92 24.99 -32.57
C LEU A 26 1.83 24.68 -33.77
N GLN A 27 1.31 24.05 -34.83
CA GLN A 27 2.07 23.77 -36.04
C GLN A 27 2.56 25.06 -36.72
N GLN A 28 1.71 26.10 -36.77
CA GLN A 28 2.09 27.41 -37.31
C GLN A 28 3.22 28.06 -36.49
N GLN A 29 3.13 28.01 -35.16
CA GLN A 29 4.19 28.51 -34.27
C GLN A 29 5.52 27.76 -34.48
N LEU A 30 5.48 26.43 -34.63
CA LEU A 30 6.67 25.63 -34.90
C LEU A 30 7.30 25.91 -36.26
N LEU A 31 6.47 26.15 -37.29
CA LEU A 31 6.96 26.53 -38.62
C LEU A 31 7.59 27.94 -38.61
N ALA A 32 7.05 28.85 -37.80
CA ALA A 32 7.58 30.21 -37.65
C ALA A 32 9.01 30.24 -37.11
N LEU A 33 9.41 29.26 -36.28
CA LEU A 33 10.78 29.11 -35.77
C LEU A 33 11.84 28.92 -36.85
N ARG A 34 11.47 28.55 -38.08
CA ARG A 34 12.41 28.43 -39.20
C ARG A 34 12.85 29.80 -39.75
N HIS A 35 12.09 30.86 -39.49
CA HIS A 35 12.40 32.20 -39.97
C HIS A 35 13.38 32.91 -39.03
N LYS A 36 14.40 33.56 -39.60
CA LYS A 36 15.49 34.22 -38.85
C LYS A 36 15.01 35.37 -37.95
N ASP A 37 13.84 35.92 -38.24
CA ASP A 37 13.28 37.08 -37.54
C ASP A 37 12.40 36.67 -36.34
N PHE A 38 12.21 35.38 -36.10
CA PHE A 38 11.35 34.89 -35.03
C PHE A 38 12.12 34.75 -33.71
N THR A 39 11.63 35.40 -32.65
CA THR A 39 12.22 35.34 -31.31
C THR A 39 11.55 34.24 -30.48
N VAL A 40 12.35 33.37 -29.87
CA VAL A 40 11.87 32.22 -29.05
C VAL A 40 10.94 32.65 -27.91
N MET A 41 11.11 33.86 -27.37
CA MET A 41 10.26 34.43 -26.31
C MET A 41 8.83 34.76 -26.75
N ALA A 42 8.55 34.77 -28.06
CA ALA A 42 7.19 34.96 -28.60
C ALA A 42 6.38 33.64 -28.65
N LEU A 43 6.97 32.51 -28.26
CA LEU A 43 6.27 31.23 -28.20
C LEU A 43 5.24 31.22 -27.06
N SER A 44 3.99 30.96 -27.40
CA SER A 44 2.95 30.69 -26.40
C SER A 44 2.89 29.19 -26.07
N SER A 45 2.88 28.86 -24.78
CA SER A 45 2.67 27.49 -24.30
C SER A 45 1.19 27.08 -24.24
N GLU A 46 0.28 27.99 -24.59
CA GLU A 46 -1.16 27.77 -24.54
C GLU A 46 -1.60 26.63 -25.48
N HIS A 47 -1.23 26.68 -26.76
CA HIS A 47 -1.66 25.67 -27.73
C HIS A 47 -0.98 24.32 -27.49
N LYS A 48 0.25 24.32 -26.97
CA LYS A 48 0.91 23.11 -26.47
C LYS A 48 0.07 22.48 -25.35
N ARG A 49 -0.24 23.26 -24.31
CA ARG A 49 -1.04 22.78 -23.16
C ARG A 49 -2.45 22.32 -23.57
N GLY A 50 -3.09 23.02 -24.50
CA GLY A 50 -4.41 22.63 -25.02
C GLY A 50 -4.38 21.32 -25.80
N VAL A 51 -3.33 21.06 -26.59
CA VAL A 51 -3.12 19.75 -27.22
C VAL A 51 -2.82 18.68 -26.17
N GLU A 52 -1.97 18.97 -25.20
CA GLU A 52 -1.60 18.05 -24.12
C GLU A 52 -2.81 17.65 -23.26
N ASP A 53 -3.67 18.59 -22.85
CA ASP A 53 -4.86 18.32 -22.02
C ASP A 53 -5.88 17.41 -22.72
N ILE A 54 -6.03 17.57 -24.04
CA ILE A 54 -6.95 16.74 -24.82
C ILE A 54 -6.34 15.35 -25.03
N LEU A 55 -5.06 15.28 -25.41
CA LEU A 55 -4.41 14.01 -25.73
C LEU A 55 -4.06 13.19 -24.48
N SER A 56 -3.79 13.81 -23.33
CA SER A 56 -3.42 13.11 -22.09
C SER A 56 -4.48 12.12 -21.61
N ARG A 57 -5.76 12.36 -21.97
CA ARG A 57 -6.89 11.47 -21.66
C ARG A 57 -6.86 10.17 -22.45
N TYR A 58 -6.19 10.18 -23.60
CA TYR A 58 -6.17 9.06 -24.55
C TYR A 58 -4.78 8.44 -24.69
N ILE A 59 -3.73 9.21 -24.40
CA ILE A 59 -2.34 8.85 -24.59
C ILE A 59 -1.59 9.16 -23.29
N CYS A 60 -1.19 8.10 -22.60
CA CYS A 60 -0.23 8.19 -21.50
C CYS A 60 1.12 7.62 -21.98
N ARG A 61 2.22 8.36 -21.74
CA ARG A 61 3.58 7.84 -21.88
C ARG A 61 4.06 7.34 -20.52
N THR A 62 3.91 6.05 -20.28
CA THR A 62 4.28 5.42 -19.02
C THR A 62 5.79 5.11 -18.91
N GLU A 63 6.56 5.34 -19.98
CA GLU A 63 7.94 4.85 -20.11
C GLU A 63 9.06 5.90 -19.86
N ARG A 64 8.73 7.19 -19.69
CA ARG A 64 9.73 8.28 -19.52
C ARG A 64 9.57 9.13 -18.26
N SER A 65 8.83 8.64 -17.26
CA SER A 65 8.51 9.39 -16.04
C SER A 65 9.75 9.87 -15.27
N GLN A 66 10.88 9.18 -15.41
CA GLN A 66 12.16 9.52 -14.75
C GLN A 66 12.87 10.79 -15.32
N ILE A 67 12.37 11.37 -16.41
CA ILE A 67 13.03 12.50 -17.11
C ILE A 67 12.34 13.85 -16.79
N SER A 68 11.15 13.82 -16.20
CA SER A 68 10.41 15.03 -15.84
C SER A 68 10.75 15.48 -14.41
N GLU A 69 11.00 16.78 -14.20
CA GLU A 69 11.11 17.37 -12.86
C GLU A 69 9.81 17.21 -12.05
N ALA A 70 8.69 17.04 -12.74
CA ALA A 70 7.35 16.82 -12.17
C ALA A 70 6.95 15.34 -12.11
N TYR A 71 7.90 14.44 -11.80
CA TYR A 71 7.62 13.00 -11.64
C TYR A 71 6.54 12.73 -10.59
N GLU A 72 6.52 13.53 -9.52
CA GLU A 72 5.56 13.41 -8.42
C GLU A 72 4.12 13.73 -8.83
N ASP A 73 3.89 14.51 -9.91
CA ASP A 73 2.55 14.84 -10.41
C ASP A 73 1.80 13.61 -10.99
N VAL A 74 2.52 12.50 -11.20
CA VAL A 74 1.92 11.21 -11.59
C VAL A 74 1.27 10.51 -10.39
N PHE A 75 1.66 10.85 -9.16
CA PHE A 75 1.15 10.23 -7.94
C PHE A 75 0.16 11.14 -7.24
N GLU A 76 -1.06 10.64 -7.06
CA GLU A 76 -2.01 11.24 -6.14
C GLU A 76 -1.72 10.71 -4.73
N SER A 77 -1.14 11.56 -3.88
CA SER A 77 -0.94 11.23 -2.47
C SER A 77 -2.26 11.37 -1.72
N SER A 78 -2.86 10.24 -1.34
CA SER A 78 -4.02 10.21 -0.45
C SER A 78 -3.64 9.60 0.90
N THR A 79 -3.87 10.35 1.98
CA THR A 79 -3.77 9.80 3.33
C THR A 79 -5.05 9.07 3.67
N VAL A 80 -4.95 7.80 4.06
CA VAL A 80 -6.10 7.04 4.57
C VAL A 80 -6.32 7.45 6.02
N ASP A 81 -7.50 8.02 6.32
CA ASP A 81 -7.87 8.31 7.71
C ASP A 81 -8.11 6.99 8.44
N CYS A 82 -7.27 6.72 9.44
CA CYS A 82 -7.36 5.53 10.26
C CYS A 82 -8.09 5.77 11.59
N ILE A 83 -8.37 7.03 11.93
CA ILE A 83 -8.91 7.42 13.24
C ILE A 83 -10.35 6.93 13.39
N GLU A 84 -11.14 7.00 12.32
CA GLU A 84 -12.53 6.51 12.30
C GLU A 84 -12.63 5.00 12.57
N HIS A 85 -11.56 4.27 12.28
CA HIS A 85 -11.47 2.83 12.46
C HIS A 85 -10.76 2.41 13.74
N PHE A 86 -10.56 3.29 14.71
CA PHE A 86 -9.93 2.97 15.99
C PHE A 86 -10.95 2.37 16.99
N SER A 87 -10.59 1.28 17.68
CA SER A 87 -11.41 0.57 18.68
C SER A 87 -10.65 0.40 20.00
N ALA A 88 -11.38 0.08 21.06
CA ALA A 88 -10.79 -0.37 22.32
C ALA A 88 -9.90 -1.62 22.13
N ASP A 89 -10.22 -2.49 21.18
CA ASP A 89 -9.45 -3.71 20.91
C ASP A 89 -8.01 -3.42 20.48
N ASP A 90 -7.79 -2.33 19.73
CA ASP A 90 -6.46 -1.84 19.35
C ASP A 90 -5.60 -1.58 20.61
N ILE A 91 -6.19 -0.93 21.62
CA ILE A 91 -5.54 -0.64 22.89
C ILE A 91 -5.30 -1.93 23.68
N HIS A 92 -6.27 -2.85 23.69
CA HIS A 92 -6.14 -4.12 24.39
C HIS A 92 -5.01 -4.99 23.83
N VAL A 93 -4.90 -5.08 22.50
CA VAL A 93 -3.81 -5.81 21.84
C VAL A 93 -2.46 -5.17 22.12
N PHE A 94 -2.36 -3.83 22.03
CA PHE A 94 -1.12 -3.14 22.36
C PHE A 94 -0.71 -3.37 23.83
N LYS A 95 -1.65 -3.24 24.76
CA LYS A 95 -1.40 -3.48 26.19
C LYS A 95 -0.94 -4.91 26.45
N ALA A 96 -1.60 -5.89 25.83
CA ALA A 96 -1.25 -7.30 25.94
C ALA A 96 0.18 -7.57 25.42
N LEU A 97 0.56 -6.94 24.31
CA LEU A 97 1.89 -7.05 23.73
C LEU A 97 2.97 -6.35 24.58
N ASP A 98 2.67 -5.16 25.10
CA ASP A 98 3.57 -4.39 25.96
C ASP A 98 3.84 -5.11 27.29
N GLN A 99 2.81 -5.64 27.95
CA GLN A 99 2.95 -6.45 29.15
C GLN A 99 3.82 -7.69 28.92
N LEU A 100 3.67 -8.35 27.77
CA LEU A 100 4.52 -9.47 27.40
C LEU A 100 5.97 -9.03 27.17
N GLY A 101 6.17 -7.87 26.52
CA GLY A 101 7.48 -7.28 26.31
C GLY A 101 8.19 -6.90 27.60
N GLN A 102 7.46 -6.34 28.57
CA GLN A 102 7.98 -6.02 29.90
C GLN A 102 8.40 -7.28 30.66
N ALA A 103 7.52 -8.29 30.73
CA ALA A 103 7.82 -9.57 31.38
C ALA A 103 9.04 -10.26 30.73
N LEU A 104 9.15 -10.20 29.40
CA LEU A 104 10.32 -10.71 28.68
C LEU A 104 11.59 -9.92 29.01
N GLY A 105 11.50 -8.60 29.20
CA GLY A 105 12.64 -7.74 29.58
C GLY A 105 13.12 -7.96 31.01
N GLU A 106 12.26 -8.42 31.92
CA GLU A 106 12.66 -8.79 33.28
C GLU A 106 13.47 -10.09 33.31
N VAL A 107 13.11 -11.05 32.46
CA VAL A 107 13.73 -12.38 32.42
C VAL A 107 14.95 -12.41 31.48
N SER A 108 14.89 -11.68 30.37
CA SER A 108 15.97 -11.62 29.39
C SER A 108 16.71 -10.29 29.48
N GLN A 109 18.05 -10.32 29.66
CA GLN A 109 18.88 -9.10 29.66
C GLN A 109 19.03 -8.43 28.28
N GLY A 110 18.13 -8.73 27.33
CA GLY A 110 18.14 -8.21 25.97
C GLY A 110 17.31 -6.93 25.83
N ARG A 111 17.71 -6.03 24.91
CA ARG A 111 16.95 -4.81 24.51
C ARG A 111 15.71 -5.14 23.65
N SER A 112 14.86 -6.08 24.07
CA SER A 112 13.71 -6.54 23.27
C SER A 112 12.47 -5.64 23.38
N THR A 113 12.39 -4.74 24.37
CA THR A 113 11.22 -3.88 24.62
C THR A 113 11.00 -2.81 23.53
N SER A 114 12.08 -2.29 22.93
CA SER A 114 11.98 -1.21 21.92
C SER A 114 11.31 -1.64 20.61
N GLN A 115 11.22 -2.94 20.32
CA GLN A 115 10.68 -3.45 19.04
C GLN A 115 9.16 -3.67 19.08
N VAL A 116 8.56 -3.70 20.27
CA VAL A 116 7.13 -4.03 20.48
C VAL A 116 6.20 -3.08 19.72
N MET A 117 6.47 -1.78 19.78
CA MET A 117 5.65 -0.77 19.11
C MET A 117 5.70 -0.90 17.58
N ASP A 118 6.88 -1.21 17.03
CA ASP A 118 7.05 -1.32 15.59
C ASP A 118 6.31 -2.52 15.03
N PHE A 119 6.29 -3.64 15.77
CA PHE A 119 5.50 -4.81 15.41
C PHE A 119 4.00 -4.53 15.45
N TYR A 120 3.52 -3.85 16.51
CA TYR A 120 2.11 -3.47 16.61
C TYR A 120 1.67 -2.57 15.46
N LYS A 121 2.50 -1.61 15.06
CA LYS A 121 2.21 -0.70 13.93
C LYS A 121 2.17 -1.41 12.57
N ALA A 122 2.79 -2.58 12.46
CA ALA A 122 3.02 -3.29 11.20
C ALA A 122 1.91 -4.28 10.84
N ALA A 123 1.30 -4.96 11.81
CA ALA A 123 0.27 -5.97 11.52
C ALA A 123 -0.75 -6.16 12.64
N PRO A 124 -1.96 -6.64 12.27
CA PRO A 124 -2.89 -7.18 13.25
C PRO A 124 -2.30 -8.44 13.88
N TRP A 125 -2.73 -8.78 15.10
CA TRP A 125 -2.24 -9.95 15.85
C TRP A 125 -0.71 -10.13 15.78
N PRO A 126 0.06 -9.12 16.23
CA PRO A 126 1.47 -9.01 15.92
C PRO A 126 2.27 -10.28 16.26
N LEU A 127 1.94 -10.97 17.37
CA LEU A 127 2.66 -12.17 17.82
C LEU A 127 2.61 -13.34 16.83
N SER A 128 1.54 -13.45 16.06
CA SER A 128 1.40 -14.49 15.03
C SER A 128 2.31 -14.27 13.83
N PHE A 129 2.84 -13.06 13.63
CA PHE A 129 3.70 -12.73 12.50
C PHE A 129 5.18 -12.60 12.88
N LEU A 130 5.55 -12.83 14.15
CA LEU A 130 6.94 -12.68 14.62
C LEU A 130 7.83 -13.89 14.33
N ALA A 131 7.41 -14.83 13.48
CA ALA A 131 8.22 -15.99 13.13
C ALA A 131 9.57 -15.55 12.53
N GLY A 132 10.68 -15.99 13.13
CA GLY A 132 12.03 -15.64 12.70
C GLY A 132 12.64 -14.40 13.36
N TYR A 133 11.84 -13.56 14.01
CA TYR A 133 12.31 -12.37 14.72
C TYR A 133 12.91 -12.69 16.08
N GLN A 134 13.83 -11.84 16.57
CA GLN A 134 14.53 -12.04 17.84
C GLN A 134 13.55 -12.09 19.02
N PHE A 135 12.51 -11.26 19.01
CA PHE A 135 11.46 -11.27 20.04
C PHE A 135 10.82 -12.65 20.21
N ARG A 136 10.43 -13.30 19.10
CA ARG A 136 9.87 -14.66 19.11
C ARG A 136 10.88 -15.69 19.64
N LYS A 137 12.15 -15.59 19.25
CA LYS A 137 13.20 -16.51 19.72
C LYS A 137 13.38 -16.42 21.24
N GLN A 138 13.39 -15.22 21.81
CA GLN A 138 13.52 -15.04 23.25
C GLN A 138 12.26 -15.48 24.01
N LEU A 139 11.08 -15.23 23.45
CA LEU A 139 9.82 -15.71 24.00
C LEU A 139 9.79 -17.24 24.11
N GLU A 140 10.31 -17.93 23.08
CA GLU A 140 10.38 -19.40 23.05
C GLU A 140 11.41 -19.96 24.04
N GLN A 141 12.54 -19.25 24.25
CA GLN A 141 13.59 -19.61 25.21
C GLN A 141 13.10 -19.54 26.66
N HIS A 142 12.36 -18.48 27.01
CA HIS A 142 11.87 -18.22 28.38
C HIS A 142 10.41 -18.64 28.58
N ARG A 143 9.90 -19.54 27.75
CA ARG A 143 8.48 -19.92 27.72
C ARG A 143 7.95 -20.44 29.05
N SER A 144 8.76 -21.22 29.77
CA SER A 144 8.37 -21.77 31.08
C SER A 144 8.17 -20.68 32.12
N GLU A 145 8.99 -19.63 32.08
CA GLU A 145 8.97 -18.50 33.00
C GLU A 145 7.84 -17.52 32.65
N LEU A 146 7.55 -17.37 31.35
CA LEU A 146 6.57 -16.41 30.83
C LEU A 146 5.18 -17.00 30.57
N LYS A 147 4.89 -18.21 31.07
CA LYS A 147 3.63 -18.93 30.76
C LYS A 147 2.37 -18.11 31.07
N GLN A 148 2.37 -17.36 32.17
CA GLN A 148 1.23 -16.50 32.53
C GLN A 148 1.12 -15.28 31.61
N ALA A 149 2.23 -14.61 31.32
CA ALA A 149 2.26 -13.47 30.40
C ALA A 149 1.82 -13.86 28.98
N ILE A 150 2.24 -15.04 28.50
CA ILE A 150 1.82 -15.61 27.20
C ILE A 150 0.31 -15.88 27.16
N ARG A 151 -0.29 -16.30 28.28
CA ARG A 151 -1.75 -16.50 28.36
C ARG A 151 -2.52 -15.19 28.35
N HIS A 152 -1.99 -14.16 28.99
CA HIS A 152 -2.59 -12.82 28.95
C HIS A 152 -2.44 -12.13 27.59
N SER A 153 -1.52 -12.60 26.73
CA SER A 153 -1.32 -12.05 25.40
C SER A 153 -2.23 -12.64 24.32
N GLU A 154 -3.26 -13.43 24.70
CA GLU A 154 -4.23 -14.06 23.79
C GLU A 154 -4.78 -13.12 22.69
N PRO A 155 -5.18 -11.86 22.98
CA PRO A 155 -5.71 -10.94 21.95
C PRO A 155 -4.70 -10.59 20.85
N ALA A 156 -3.39 -10.71 21.13
CA ALA A 156 -2.33 -10.43 20.17
C ALA A 156 -2.01 -11.64 19.27
N TRP A 157 -2.69 -12.77 19.45
CA TRP A 157 -2.57 -13.97 18.63
C TRP A 157 -3.75 -14.12 17.67
N LEU A 158 -3.45 -14.63 16.48
CA LEU A 158 -4.43 -15.00 15.48
C LEU A 158 -5.03 -16.36 15.83
N SER A 159 -6.35 -16.41 16.00
CA SER A 159 -7.07 -17.64 16.32
C SER A 159 -7.08 -18.62 15.15
N ARG A 160 -6.54 -19.83 15.37
CA ARG A 160 -6.67 -20.95 14.42
C ARG A 160 -8.12 -21.38 14.23
N ASP A 161 -8.92 -21.34 15.29
CA ASP A 161 -10.29 -21.82 15.27
C ASP A 161 -11.14 -20.94 14.34
N GLU A 162 -10.95 -19.63 14.43
CA GLU A 162 -11.60 -18.64 13.56
C GLU A 162 -11.23 -18.85 12.09
N ILE A 163 -9.97 -19.21 11.81
CA ILE A 163 -9.53 -19.52 10.44
C ILE A 163 -10.13 -20.85 9.95
N GLN A 164 -10.06 -21.89 10.77
CA GLN A 164 -10.53 -23.23 10.40
C GLN A 164 -12.03 -23.25 10.11
N HIS A 165 -12.80 -22.42 10.83
CA HIS A 165 -14.24 -22.29 10.63
C HIS A 165 -14.63 -21.15 9.68
N TYR A 166 -13.67 -20.49 9.01
CA TYR A 166 -13.90 -19.36 8.10
C TYR A 166 -14.72 -18.23 8.75
N ARG A 167 -14.51 -17.98 10.05
CA ARG A 167 -15.21 -16.95 10.83
C ARG A 167 -14.42 -15.66 10.96
N LEU A 168 -13.11 -15.71 10.67
CA LEU A 168 -12.23 -14.55 10.73
C LEU A 168 -12.69 -13.47 9.74
N LYS A 169 -13.03 -12.29 10.27
CA LYS A 169 -13.39 -11.12 9.47
C LYS A 169 -12.29 -10.07 9.57
N LEU A 170 -11.73 -9.66 8.43
CA LEU A 170 -10.70 -8.63 8.40
C LEU A 170 -11.23 -7.24 8.79
N ALA A 171 -12.53 -6.99 8.61
CA ALA A 171 -13.19 -5.77 9.06
C ALA A 171 -13.20 -5.64 10.61
N ASP A 172 -13.06 -6.75 11.32
CA ASP A 172 -13.10 -6.81 12.79
C ASP A 172 -11.69 -7.03 13.38
N THR A 173 -10.62 -6.85 12.58
CA THR A 173 -9.25 -7.02 13.09
C THR A 173 -8.95 -5.97 14.17
N PRO A 174 -8.21 -6.33 15.24
CA PRO A 174 -7.77 -5.39 16.27
C PRO A 174 -6.55 -4.58 15.77
N HIS A 175 -6.71 -3.93 14.62
CA HIS A 175 -5.74 -3.04 14.01
C HIS A 175 -6.46 -2.03 13.08
N ALA A 176 -6.57 -0.79 13.54
CA ALA A 176 -7.27 0.30 12.85
C ALA A 176 -6.82 0.48 11.39
N LYS A 177 -5.51 0.42 11.11
CA LYS A 177 -4.97 0.54 9.74
C LYS A 177 -5.45 -0.57 8.81
N THR A 178 -5.50 -1.80 9.32
CA THR A 178 -5.99 -2.95 8.54
C THR A 178 -7.47 -2.78 8.25
N ARG A 179 -8.27 -2.33 9.22
CA ARG A 179 -9.70 -2.06 9.00
C ARG A 179 -9.95 -0.94 7.99
N ALA A 180 -9.21 0.16 8.08
CA ALA A 180 -9.29 1.25 7.11
C ALA A 180 -8.89 0.80 5.70
N LEU A 181 -7.83 0.00 5.59
CA LEU A 181 -7.39 -0.57 4.32
C LEU A 181 -8.44 -1.51 3.73
N VAL A 182 -9.00 -2.41 4.55
CA VAL A 182 -10.05 -3.36 4.15
C VAL A 182 -11.29 -2.62 3.65
N ALA A 183 -11.72 -1.58 4.36
CA ALA A 183 -12.86 -0.75 3.95
C ALA A 183 -12.62 -0.12 2.57
N LYS A 184 -11.42 0.41 2.33
CA LYS A 184 -11.06 1.05 1.05
C LYS A 184 -10.89 0.04 -0.10
N LEU A 185 -10.29 -1.13 0.16
CA LEU A 185 -10.01 -2.12 -0.88
C LEU A 185 -11.25 -2.90 -1.28
N PHE A 186 -12.10 -3.26 -0.32
CA PHE A 186 -13.23 -4.17 -0.51
C PHE A 186 -14.57 -3.43 -0.69
N GLU A 187 -14.55 -2.10 -0.82
CA GLU A 187 -15.75 -1.27 -1.07
C GLU A 187 -16.59 -1.81 -2.24
N THR A 188 -15.93 -2.27 -3.32
CA THR A 188 -16.59 -2.78 -4.51
C THR A 188 -16.69 -4.29 -4.57
N ARG A 189 -16.48 -5.02 -3.46
CA ARG A 189 -16.37 -6.49 -3.42
C ARG A 189 -15.24 -7.04 -4.28
N SER A 190 -14.11 -6.33 -4.29
CA SER A 190 -12.94 -6.72 -5.09
C SER A 190 -12.33 -8.05 -4.66
N GLU A 191 -12.60 -8.50 -3.43
CA GLU A 191 -12.22 -9.80 -2.89
C GLU A 191 -12.90 -10.99 -3.59
N GLU A 192 -14.00 -10.76 -4.30
CA GLU A 192 -14.67 -11.78 -5.11
C GLU A 192 -14.00 -11.97 -6.49
N LEU A 193 -13.07 -11.07 -6.87
CA LEU A 193 -12.44 -11.08 -8.19
C LEU A 193 -11.28 -12.08 -8.27
N LEU A 194 -11.36 -12.98 -9.26
CA LEU A 194 -10.29 -13.92 -9.55
C LEU A 194 -9.10 -13.26 -10.28
N TRP A 195 -9.36 -12.22 -11.08
CA TRP A 195 -8.36 -11.45 -11.82
C TRP A 195 -8.80 -10.00 -12.01
N VAL A 196 -7.88 -9.15 -12.47
CA VAL A 196 -8.17 -7.74 -12.79
C VAL A 196 -9.03 -7.66 -14.06
N PRO A 197 -10.23 -7.03 -14.04
CA PRO A 197 -11.06 -6.85 -15.22
C PRO A 197 -10.34 -6.04 -16.31
N PRO A 198 -10.72 -6.21 -17.58
CA PRO A 198 -10.17 -5.42 -18.67
C PRO A 198 -10.56 -3.94 -18.50
N SER A 199 -9.61 -3.03 -18.70
CA SER A 199 -9.83 -1.58 -18.57
C SER A 199 -10.78 -1.00 -19.63
N LEU A 200 -10.96 -1.71 -20.76
CA LEU A 200 -11.89 -1.34 -21.81
C LEU A 200 -12.67 -2.58 -22.28
N PRO A 201 -13.69 -3.02 -21.53
CA PRO A 201 -14.45 -4.22 -21.86
C PRO A 201 -15.30 -3.98 -23.11
N HIS A 202 -15.29 -4.92 -24.06
CA HIS A 202 -16.15 -4.86 -25.25
C HIS A 202 -17.63 -5.18 -24.95
N TYR A 203 -17.88 -5.88 -23.85
CA TYR A 203 -19.21 -6.24 -23.35
C TYR A 203 -19.38 -5.77 -21.91
N PRO A 204 -20.60 -5.44 -21.45
CA PRO A 204 -20.83 -5.12 -20.04
C PRO A 204 -20.30 -6.21 -19.11
N LEU A 205 -19.70 -5.82 -17.99
CA LEU A 205 -19.23 -6.76 -16.98
C LEU A 205 -20.43 -7.36 -16.22
N GLU A 206 -20.41 -8.67 -16.00
CA GLU A 206 -21.48 -9.42 -15.33
C GLU A 206 -20.95 -10.26 -14.15
N GLY A 207 -21.86 -10.78 -13.33
CA GLY A 207 -21.50 -11.56 -12.13
C GLY A 207 -20.68 -10.73 -11.13
N SER A 208 -19.64 -11.33 -10.56
CA SER A 208 -18.72 -10.65 -9.63
C SER A 208 -17.88 -9.54 -10.26
N PHE A 209 -17.85 -9.44 -11.59
CA PHE A 209 -17.18 -8.35 -12.31
C PHE A 209 -18.08 -7.11 -12.50
N LYS A 210 -19.38 -7.21 -12.21
CA LYS A 210 -20.33 -6.11 -12.39
C LYS A 210 -19.98 -4.94 -11.45
N GLY A 211 -19.84 -3.72 -11.98
CA GLY A 211 -19.49 -2.54 -11.20
C GLY A 211 -17.98 -2.41 -10.92
N GLN A 212 -17.15 -3.23 -11.56
CA GLN A 212 -15.69 -3.25 -11.40
C GLN A 212 -14.94 -2.63 -12.60
N GLU A 213 -15.60 -1.78 -13.39
CA GLU A 213 -15.04 -1.20 -14.61
C GLU A 213 -13.80 -0.33 -14.33
N ASN A 214 -13.76 0.29 -13.15
CA ASN A 214 -12.67 1.16 -12.70
C ASN A 214 -11.73 0.47 -11.72
N PHE A 215 -11.86 -0.85 -11.51
CA PHE A 215 -11.00 -1.56 -10.57
C PHE A 215 -9.55 -1.56 -11.07
N THR A 216 -8.63 -1.30 -10.14
CA THR A 216 -7.20 -1.32 -10.40
C THR A 216 -6.47 -2.12 -9.32
N LYS A 217 -5.26 -2.55 -9.64
CA LYS A 217 -4.42 -3.30 -8.71
C LYS A 217 -3.83 -2.35 -7.68
N THR A 218 -4.10 -2.60 -6.41
CA THR A 218 -3.38 -1.95 -5.31
C THR A 218 -2.14 -2.75 -4.92
N LEU A 219 -0.99 -2.08 -4.85
CA LEU A 219 0.24 -2.65 -4.32
C LEU A 219 0.44 -2.13 -2.90
N LEU A 220 0.47 -3.05 -1.94
CA LEU A 220 0.77 -2.75 -0.54
C LEU A 220 2.22 -3.14 -0.24
N PHE A 221 2.98 -2.20 0.32
CA PHE A 221 4.36 -2.42 0.73
C PHE A 221 4.47 -2.35 2.25
N SER A 222 5.16 -3.32 2.83
CA SER A 222 5.49 -3.33 4.26
C SER A 222 7.00 -3.31 4.43
N SER A 223 7.48 -2.57 5.44
CA SER A 223 8.89 -2.60 5.83
C SER A 223 9.28 -3.89 6.57
N TRP A 224 8.28 -4.60 7.11
CA TRP A 224 8.45 -5.86 7.83
C TRP A 224 7.94 -7.03 7.00
N VAL A 225 8.60 -8.18 7.16
CA VAL A 225 8.21 -9.44 6.51
C VAL A 225 7.16 -10.11 7.39
N MET A 226 5.91 -10.12 6.94
CA MET A 226 4.79 -10.66 7.69
C MET A 226 4.47 -12.08 7.20
N VAL A 227 4.90 -13.10 7.94
CA VAL A 227 4.52 -14.50 7.67
C VAL A 227 3.73 -15.03 8.85
N ALA A 228 2.45 -15.30 8.64
CA ALA A 228 1.58 -15.83 9.69
C ALA A 228 2.05 -17.23 10.10
N CYS A 229 2.37 -17.40 11.38
CA CYS A 229 2.49 -18.71 12.00
C CYS A 229 1.37 -18.93 13.02
N LEU A 230 0.61 -19.98 12.76
CA LEU A 230 -0.59 -20.34 13.50
C LEU A 230 -0.22 -21.32 14.61
N GLU A 231 0.18 -20.80 15.77
CA GLU A 231 0.53 -21.58 16.96
C GLU A 231 -0.26 -21.10 18.19
N ARG A 232 -0.69 -22.02 19.06
CA ARG A 232 -1.39 -21.66 20.31
C ARG A 232 -0.40 -21.15 21.38
N PRO A 233 -0.79 -20.21 22.24
CA PRO A 233 -0.05 -19.91 23.48
C PRO A 233 0.12 -21.15 24.39
N ASP A 234 -0.88 -22.03 24.46
CA ASP A 234 -0.85 -23.21 25.33
C ASP A 234 -0.14 -24.46 24.73
N PHE A 235 0.12 -24.52 23.42
CA PHE A 235 0.58 -25.76 22.77
C PHE A 235 1.66 -25.54 21.70
N LEU A 236 2.83 -25.04 22.11
CA LEU A 236 4.06 -25.16 21.32
C LEU A 236 4.73 -26.50 21.65
N ARG A 237 4.08 -27.62 21.31
CA ARG A 237 4.64 -28.97 21.49
C ARG A 237 4.76 -29.75 20.19
N SER A 238 4.12 -29.31 19.11
CA SER A 238 4.30 -29.89 17.77
C SER A 238 5.03 -28.88 16.90
N ARG A 239 6.20 -29.29 16.39
CA ARG A 239 6.87 -28.65 15.25
C ARG A 239 5.96 -28.78 14.02
N THR A 240 4.89 -28.01 13.92
CA THR A 240 4.32 -27.71 12.61
C THR A 240 5.25 -26.68 12.00
N PRO A 241 5.97 -27.01 10.92
CA PRO A 241 6.82 -26.02 10.27
C PRO A 241 5.90 -24.88 9.82
N CYS A 242 6.13 -23.67 10.35
CA CYS A 242 5.69 -22.48 9.66
C CYS A 242 6.28 -22.61 8.24
N ILE A 243 5.44 -22.63 7.20
CA ILE A 243 5.92 -22.60 5.82
C ILE A 243 6.46 -21.19 5.60
N ALA A 244 7.69 -20.96 6.03
CA ALA A 244 8.43 -19.79 5.65
C ALA A 244 8.84 -20.03 4.19
N VAL A 245 8.13 -19.40 3.25
CA VAL A 245 8.63 -19.22 1.90
C VAL A 245 9.75 -18.18 2.01
N THR A 246 10.91 -18.59 2.53
CA THR A 246 12.13 -17.78 2.49
C THR A 246 12.68 -17.87 1.07
N GLN A 247 12.09 -17.12 0.15
CA GLN A 247 12.84 -16.65 -1.00
C GLN A 247 13.64 -15.42 -0.56
N GLY A 248 14.88 -15.63 -0.12
CA GLY A 248 15.98 -14.66 -0.22
C GLY A 248 15.88 -13.28 0.45
N ILE A 249 14.83 -12.96 1.21
CA ILE A 249 14.72 -11.67 1.90
C ILE A 249 15.13 -11.87 3.36
N GLU A 250 16.39 -11.60 3.69
CA GLU A 250 16.79 -11.40 5.09
C GLU A 250 16.06 -10.16 5.65
N PRO A 251 15.56 -10.21 6.89
CA PRO A 251 14.91 -9.06 7.50
C PRO A 251 15.93 -7.92 7.64
N ILE A 252 15.69 -6.84 6.91
CA ILE A 252 16.45 -5.60 7.04
C ILE A 252 16.18 -5.07 8.45
N SER A 253 17.20 -5.07 9.30
CA SER A 253 17.14 -4.43 10.61
C SER A 253 16.75 -2.96 10.42
N PRO A 254 15.78 -2.42 11.18
CA PRO A 254 15.36 -1.02 11.02
C PRO A 254 16.59 -0.12 11.16
N ARG A 255 16.88 0.66 10.11
CA ARG A 255 17.91 1.70 10.16
C ARG A 255 17.54 2.63 11.30
N GLN A 256 18.41 2.72 12.30
CA GLN A 256 18.35 3.80 13.28
C GLN A 256 18.38 5.13 12.51
N GLU A 257 17.25 5.85 12.51
CA GLU A 257 17.21 7.23 12.08
C GLU A 257 18.21 8.02 12.93
N ARG A 258 19.32 8.46 12.31
CA ARG A 258 20.20 9.45 12.94
C ARG A 258 19.41 10.75 13.03
N PRO A 259 19.30 11.38 14.20
CA PRO A 259 18.65 12.68 14.31
C PRO A 259 19.38 13.69 13.44
N ALA A 260 18.60 14.49 12.71
CA ALA A 260 19.09 15.58 11.87
C ALA A 260 19.99 16.50 12.70
N GLN A 261 21.26 16.61 12.30
CA GLN A 261 22.14 17.65 12.82
C GLN A 261 21.70 18.98 12.21
N SER A 262 21.20 19.88 13.06
CA SER A 262 20.96 21.27 12.71
C SER A 262 22.29 21.97 12.37
N PRO A 263 22.36 22.79 11.32
CA PRO A 263 23.55 23.59 11.05
C PRO A 263 23.63 24.73 12.06
N HIS A 264 24.58 24.64 13.00
CA HIS A 264 25.03 25.79 13.77
C HIS A 264 26.17 26.49 13.02
N SER A 265 25.91 27.74 12.67
CA SER A 265 26.78 28.93 12.65
C SER A 265 28.30 28.72 12.53
N LEU A 266 28.86 29.24 11.43
CA LEU A 266 29.94 30.22 11.39
C LEU A 266 29.87 30.99 10.07
#